data_AF-A0A7V9Q7B1-F1
#
_entry.id   AF-A0A7V9Q7B1-F1
#
_cell.length_a   1.000
_cell.length_b   1.000
_cell.length_c   1.000
_cell.angle_alpha   90.00
_cell.angle_beta   90.00
_cell.angle_gamma   90.00
#
_symmetry.space_group_name_H-M   'P 1'
#
loop_
_entity.id
_entity.type
_entity.pdbx_description
1 polymer ?
#
loop_
_entity_poly.entity_id
_entity_poly.type
_entity_poly.pdbx_seq_one_letter_code
_entity_poly.pdbx_strand_id
1 'polypeptide(L)'
;MNCDKCQELLSDFIDGTLTGEDRILFDSHLVDCLSCVGVREEMRSIVGVARETREHYAAPPNERAMWLRIRNTIEVELDTNRPAKAAANSARDSSTEGFWSRWMGKRWELSLPQLATSVAAVAATVALVTTLGVRSFTGEPSGPNVQRFTGQGTNPQRGVIVDGSFSGNGSVRQTEIDYWQQRVAQRKGNWNPRMRDAFDRSMGVINEAVSDSMSELNNNP
;
A
#
# COMPACT_ATOMS: atom_id res chain seq x y z
N MET A 1 24.02 19.64 5.70
CA MET A 1 22.58 19.32 5.47
C MET A 1 22.24 18.02 6.20
N ASN A 2 21.00 17.82 6.66
CA ASN A 2 20.55 16.55 7.26
C ASN A 2 19.97 15.61 6.18
N CYS A 3 19.78 14.33 6.53
CA CYS A 3 19.27 13.32 5.58
C CYS A 3 17.87 13.66 5.05
N ASP A 4 17.00 14.21 5.90
CA ASP A 4 15.61 14.54 5.52
C ASP A 4 15.57 15.60 4.41
N LYS A 5 16.30 16.72 4.58
CA LYS A 5 16.39 17.76 3.55
C LYS A 5 17.09 17.25 2.29
N CYS A 6 18.08 16.35 2.43
CA CYS A 6 18.69 15.70 1.27
C CYS A 6 17.67 14.89 0.47
N GLN A 7 16.79 14.15 1.15
CA GLN A 7 15.77 13.33 0.48
C GLN A 7 14.69 14.18 -0.18
N GLU A 8 14.31 15.31 0.42
CA GLU A 8 13.38 16.27 -0.20
C GLU A 8 13.92 16.83 -1.53
N LEU A 9 15.21 17.19 -1.57
CA LEU A 9 15.86 17.74 -2.77
C LEU A 9 16.22 16.68 -3.83
N LEU A 10 16.03 15.38 -3.52
CA LEU A 10 16.46 14.30 -4.40
C LEU A 10 15.67 14.28 -5.71
N SER A 11 14.35 14.55 -5.68
CA SER A 11 13.54 14.58 -6.91
C SER A 11 14.03 15.68 -7.85
N ASP A 12 14.17 16.91 -7.32
CA ASP A 12 14.64 18.06 -8.10
C ASP A 12 16.05 17.83 -8.66
N PHE A 13 16.91 17.14 -7.92
CA PHE A 13 18.23 16.74 -8.40
C PHE A 13 18.16 15.77 -9.59
N ILE A 14 17.29 14.75 -9.52
CA ILE A 14 17.11 13.75 -10.57
C ILE A 14 16.46 14.35 -11.82
N ASP A 15 15.52 15.27 -11.64
CA ASP A 15 14.86 16.01 -12.71
C ASP A 15 15.75 17.10 -13.33
N GLY A 16 16.90 17.39 -12.70
CA GLY A 16 17.87 18.39 -13.17
C GLY A 16 17.44 19.84 -12.91
N THR A 17 16.46 20.06 -12.04
CA THR A 17 15.96 21.38 -11.65
C THR A 17 16.72 21.97 -10.46
N LEU A 18 17.44 21.14 -9.70
CA LEU A 18 18.24 21.59 -8.55
C LEU A 18 19.49 22.36 -8.99
N THR A 19 19.61 23.62 -8.57
CA THR A 19 20.69 24.54 -8.96
C THR A 19 21.23 25.35 -7.79
N GLY A 20 22.35 26.05 -7.99
CA GLY A 20 22.90 27.00 -7.03
C GLY A 20 23.46 26.36 -5.75
N GLU A 21 23.23 27.01 -4.62
CA GLU A 21 23.75 26.61 -3.31
C GLU A 21 23.23 25.25 -2.86
N ASP A 22 21.93 24.96 -3.07
CA ASP A 22 21.33 23.69 -2.68
C ASP A 22 21.96 22.51 -3.41
N ARG A 23 22.40 22.70 -4.67
CA ARG A 23 23.13 21.66 -5.41
C ARG A 23 24.48 21.34 -4.77
N ILE A 24 25.22 22.35 -4.33
CA ILE A 24 26.52 22.18 -3.68
C ILE A 24 26.36 21.51 -2.32
N LEU A 25 25.37 21.92 -1.53
CA LEU A 25 25.06 21.32 -0.23
C LEU A 25 24.58 19.87 -0.35
N PHE A 26 23.85 19.57 -1.41
CA PHE A 26 23.42 18.22 -1.75
C PHE A 26 24.60 17.34 -2.15
N ASP A 27 25.42 17.80 -3.09
CA ASP A 27 26.58 17.03 -3.55
C ASP A 27 27.59 16.79 -2.40
N SER A 28 27.81 17.78 -1.51
CA SER A 28 28.66 17.59 -0.33
C SER A 28 28.09 16.56 0.64
N HIS A 29 26.78 16.60 0.92
CA HIS A 29 26.14 15.61 1.79
C HIS A 29 26.25 14.18 1.24
N LEU A 30 26.17 14.01 -0.09
CA LEU A 30 26.30 12.69 -0.70
C LEU A 30 27.71 12.11 -0.63
N VAL A 31 28.75 12.94 -0.52
CA VAL A 31 30.11 12.45 -0.27
C VAL A 31 30.20 11.83 1.12
N ASP A 32 29.51 12.41 2.10
CA ASP A 32 29.62 12.03 3.51
C ASP A 32 28.59 10.98 3.95
N CYS A 33 27.50 10.77 3.19
CA CYS A 33 26.36 9.97 3.61
C CYS A 33 26.04 8.81 2.65
N LEU A 34 26.52 7.61 2.98
CA LEU A 34 26.29 6.39 2.17
C LEU A 34 24.81 6.01 2.03
N SER A 35 23.97 6.27 3.05
CA SER A 35 22.54 5.95 2.96
C SER A 35 21.83 6.82 1.93
N CYS A 36 22.12 8.12 1.87
CA CYS A 36 21.57 9.02 0.87
C CYS A 36 22.10 8.71 -0.55
N VAL A 37 23.34 8.23 -0.68
CA VAL A 37 23.86 7.70 -1.96
C VAL A 37 23.05 6.49 -2.42
N GLY A 38 22.76 5.55 -1.51
CA GLY A 38 21.93 4.39 -1.82
C GLY A 38 20.55 4.76 -2.37
N VAL A 39 19.85 5.68 -1.70
CA VAL A 39 18.53 6.16 -2.15
C VAL A 39 18.62 6.86 -3.52
N ARG A 40 19.69 7.64 -3.76
CA ARG A 40 19.93 8.26 -5.08
C ARG A 40 20.08 7.23 -6.19
N GLU A 41 20.87 6.18 -5.96
CA GLU A 41 21.06 5.15 -6.98
C GLU A 41 19.80 4.32 -7.22
N GLU A 42 19.02 4.03 -6.18
CA GLU A 42 17.70 3.40 -6.32
C GLU A 42 16.76 4.24 -7.17
N MET A 43 16.66 5.54 -6.89
CA MET A 43 15.81 6.45 -7.65
C MET A 43 16.26 6.56 -9.12
N ARG A 44 17.57 6.58 -9.37
CA ARG A 44 18.13 6.54 -10.73
C ARG A 44 17.77 5.26 -11.47
N SER A 45 17.83 4.12 -10.78
CA SER A 45 17.43 2.82 -11.33
C SER A 45 15.95 2.84 -11.76
N ILE A 46 15.06 3.33 -10.90
CA ILE A 46 13.62 3.45 -11.20
C ILE A 46 13.39 4.34 -12.42
N VAL A 47 14.03 5.52 -12.47
CA VAL A 47 13.91 6.42 -13.62
C VAL A 47 14.47 5.80 -14.89
N GLY A 48 15.57 5.05 -14.79
CA GLY A 48 16.15 4.30 -15.91
C GLY A 48 15.15 3.31 -16.51
N VAL A 49 14.57 2.46 -15.67
CA VAL A 49 13.55 1.47 -16.08
C VAL A 49 12.33 2.17 -16.67
N ALA A 50 11.85 3.25 -16.05
CA ALA A 50 10.69 3.99 -16.56
C ALA A 50 10.94 4.58 -17.95
N ARG A 51 12.16 5.05 -18.23
CA ARG A 51 12.55 5.58 -19.54
C ARG A 51 12.65 4.49 -20.59
N GLU A 52 13.26 3.36 -20.27
CA GLU A 52 13.35 2.19 -21.18
C GLU A 52 11.97 1.60 -21.51
N THR A 53 11.12 1.49 -20.48
CA THR A 53 9.74 1.01 -20.64
C THR A 53 8.89 2.01 -21.42
N ARG A 54 9.25 3.31 -21.44
CA ARG A 54 8.51 4.34 -22.16
C ARG A 54 8.37 4.04 -23.65
N GLU A 55 9.44 3.52 -24.24
CA GLU A 55 9.49 3.16 -25.66
C GLU A 55 8.58 1.97 -25.99
N HIS A 56 8.20 1.19 -24.98
CA HIS A 56 7.36 0.01 -25.09
C HIS A 56 5.88 0.27 -24.83
N TYR A 57 5.48 1.49 -24.42
CA TYR A 57 4.07 1.86 -24.42
C TYR A 57 3.63 2.14 -25.86
N ALA A 58 3.05 1.13 -26.50
CA ALA A 58 2.25 1.38 -27.69
C ALA A 58 1.13 2.37 -27.31
N ALA A 59 1.02 3.46 -28.09
CA ALA A 59 -0.10 4.38 -27.99
C ALA A 59 -1.40 3.58 -27.92
N PRO A 60 -2.26 3.80 -26.90
CA PRO A 60 -3.51 3.08 -26.79
C PRO A 60 -4.30 3.19 -28.10
N PRO A 61 -4.87 2.09 -28.62
CA PRO A 61 -5.66 2.16 -29.83
C PRO A 61 -6.79 3.18 -29.62
N ASN A 62 -6.81 4.21 -30.48
CA ASN A 62 -7.78 5.30 -30.46
C ASN A 62 -7.77 6.13 -29.15
N GLU A 63 -6.63 6.77 -28.86
CA GLU A 63 -6.46 7.70 -27.73
C GLU A 63 -7.59 8.75 -27.63
N ARG A 64 -8.05 9.29 -28.76
CA ARG A 64 -9.13 10.29 -28.78
C ARG A 64 -10.43 9.74 -28.21
N ALA A 65 -10.83 8.52 -28.59
CA ALA A 65 -12.04 7.90 -28.05
C ALA A 65 -11.91 7.59 -26.56
N MET A 66 -10.72 7.18 -26.11
CA MET A 66 -10.46 6.93 -24.68
C MET A 66 -10.55 8.22 -23.87
N TRP A 67 -9.92 9.30 -24.33
CA TRP A 67 -9.99 10.60 -23.68
C TRP A 67 -11.40 11.18 -23.64
N LEU A 68 -12.18 11.01 -24.72
CA LEU A 68 -13.58 11.39 -24.75
C LEU A 68 -14.39 10.59 -23.72
N ARG A 69 -14.14 9.29 -23.58
CA ARG A 69 -14.79 8.47 -22.56
C ARG A 69 -14.43 8.94 -21.15
N ILE A 70 -13.15 9.19 -20.87
CA ILE A 70 -12.69 9.70 -19.57
C ILE A 70 -13.37 11.04 -19.26
N ARG A 71 -13.38 11.96 -20.23
CA ARG A 71 -14.04 13.26 -20.09
C ARG A 71 -15.52 13.10 -19.75
N ASN A 72 -16.25 12.29 -20.52
CA ASN A 72 -17.68 12.07 -20.30
C ASN A 72 -17.96 11.47 -18.91
N THR A 73 -17.13 10.52 -18.45
CA THR A 73 -17.27 9.97 -17.09
C THR A 73 -17.10 11.05 -16.02
N ILE A 74 -16.07 11.89 -16.14
CA ILE A 74 -15.82 12.99 -15.20
C ILE A 74 -16.96 14.01 -15.22
N GLU A 75 -17.45 14.38 -16.41
CA GLU A 75 -18.57 15.32 -16.55
C GLU A 75 -19.86 14.78 -15.91
N VAL A 76 -20.17 13.48 -16.10
CA VAL A 76 -21.31 12.83 -15.46
C VAL A 76 -21.16 12.79 -13.93
N GLU A 77 -19.97 12.48 -13.41
CA GLU A 77 -19.69 12.52 -11.97
C GLU A 77 -19.84 13.94 -11.40
N LEU A 78 -19.38 14.96 -12.13
CA LEU A 78 -19.52 16.36 -11.74
C LEU A 78 -20.97 16.82 -11.75
N ASP A 79 -21.74 16.48 -12.78
CA ASP A 79 -23.15 16.85 -12.90
C ASP A 79 -24.02 16.10 -11.89
N THR A 80 -23.71 14.85 -11.56
CA THR A 80 -24.37 14.12 -10.46
C THR A 80 -24.08 14.78 -9.10
N ASN A 81 -22.89 15.37 -8.95
CA ASN A 81 -22.51 16.15 -7.76
C ASN A 81 -22.96 17.62 -7.79
N ARG A 82 -23.51 18.12 -8.91
CA ARG A 82 -23.89 19.52 -9.12
C ARG A 82 -25.24 19.94 -8.49
N PRO A 83 -26.34 19.14 -8.52
CA PRO A 83 -27.58 19.54 -7.85
C PRO A 83 -27.43 19.59 -6.33
N ALA A 84 -26.48 18.84 -5.76
CA ALA A 84 -26.13 18.94 -4.34
C ALA A 84 -25.32 20.20 -3.99
N LYS A 85 -24.56 20.76 -4.94
CA LYS A 85 -23.72 21.96 -4.74
C LYS A 85 -24.45 23.27 -5.07
N ALA A 86 -25.37 23.28 -6.04
CA ALA A 86 -26.17 24.47 -6.36
C ALA A 86 -27.10 24.88 -5.20
N ALA A 87 -27.74 23.91 -4.54
CA ALA A 87 -28.51 24.17 -3.31
C ALA A 87 -27.61 24.57 -2.11
N ALA A 88 -26.34 24.18 -2.11
CA ALA A 88 -25.38 24.48 -1.04
C ALA A 88 -24.66 25.83 -1.23
N ASN A 89 -24.59 26.37 -2.45
CA ASN A 89 -23.90 27.63 -2.76
C ASN A 89 -24.78 28.86 -2.55
N SER A 90 -26.11 28.76 -2.68
CA SER A 90 -27.03 29.83 -2.27
C SER A 90 -27.06 30.09 -0.76
N ALA A 91 -26.46 29.20 0.04
CA ALA A 91 -26.33 29.33 1.49
C ALA A 91 -24.90 29.69 1.95
N ARG A 92 -24.00 30.09 1.03
CA ARG A 92 -22.55 30.20 1.31
C ARG A 92 -21.91 31.52 0.88
N ASP A 93 -22.69 32.59 0.79
CA ASP A 93 -22.18 33.97 0.64
C ASP A 93 -21.89 34.66 1.99
N SER A 94 -21.67 33.88 3.05
CA SER A 94 -21.12 34.38 4.29
C SER A 94 -20.04 33.44 4.83
N SER A 95 -18.87 34.04 5.04
CA SER A 95 -17.72 33.55 5.81
C SER A 95 -16.85 32.43 5.20
N THR A 96 -15.67 32.89 4.80
CA THR A 96 -14.42 32.15 4.66
C THR A 96 -13.99 31.54 6.00
N GLU A 97 -14.64 30.46 6.45
CA GLU A 97 -14.17 29.63 7.55
C GLU A 97 -14.15 28.15 7.14
N GLY A 98 -12.94 27.61 7.15
CA GLY A 98 -12.60 26.30 6.60
C GLY A 98 -13.12 25.15 7.43
N PHE A 99 -13.79 24.23 6.75
CA PHE A 99 -13.91 22.77 6.93
C PHE A 99 -13.83 22.15 8.33
N TRP A 100 -12.82 22.48 9.13
CA TRP A 100 -12.59 21.98 10.49
C TRP A 100 -13.66 22.40 11.51
N SER A 101 -14.22 23.60 11.42
CA SER A 101 -15.30 24.05 12.32
C SER A 101 -16.63 23.31 12.06
N ARG A 102 -16.84 22.80 10.83
CA ARG A 102 -18.08 22.14 10.42
C ARG A 102 -18.15 20.66 10.81
N TRP A 103 -17.01 20.01 11.00
CA TRP A 103 -16.95 18.64 11.51
C TRP A 103 -17.04 18.57 13.04
N MET A 104 -16.53 19.60 13.76
CA MET A 104 -16.58 19.66 15.22
C MET A 104 -17.88 20.27 15.80
N GLY A 105 -18.69 20.96 14.98
CA GLY A 105 -19.88 21.70 15.45
C GLY A 105 -21.20 20.92 15.47
N LYS A 106 -21.28 19.71 14.86
CA LYS A 106 -22.50 18.89 14.93
C LYS A 106 -22.36 17.84 16.01
N ARG A 107 -23.12 18.06 17.08
CA ARG A 107 -23.33 17.17 18.22
C ARG A 107 -23.69 15.78 17.69
N TRP A 108 -22.83 14.80 17.96
CA TRP A 108 -23.14 13.40 17.76
C TRP A 108 -24.10 12.96 18.88
N GLU A 109 -25.39 13.24 18.72
CA GLU A 109 -26.42 12.50 19.43
C GLU A 109 -26.63 11.18 18.69
N LEU A 110 -25.67 10.26 18.85
CA LEU A 110 -25.89 8.86 18.57
C LEU A 110 -26.88 8.35 19.61
N SER A 111 -28.12 8.11 19.18
CA SER A 111 -29.06 7.42 20.05
C SER A 111 -28.51 6.02 20.36
N LEU A 112 -28.53 5.66 21.64
CA LEU A 112 -27.97 4.42 22.18
C LEU A 112 -28.43 3.10 21.52
N PRO A 113 -29.61 2.96 20.86
CA PRO A 113 -29.95 1.67 20.26
C PRO A 113 -29.30 1.38 18.88
N GLN A 114 -28.66 2.35 18.22
CA GLN A 114 -28.15 2.16 16.83
C GLN A 114 -26.68 1.69 16.73
N LEU A 115 -25.94 1.58 17.83
CA LEU A 115 -24.57 1.03 17.83
C LEU A 115 -24.52 -0.51 17.95
N ALA A 116 -25.60 -1.16 18.40
CA ALA A 116 -25.60 -2.61 18.60
C ALA A 116 -25.84 -3.42 17.30
N THR A 117 -26.58 -2.87 16.35
CA THR A 117 -26.95 -3.57 15.11
C THR A 117 -25.83 -3.56 14.05
N SER A 118 -24.98 -2.53 14.03
CA SER A 118 -23.89 -2.42 13.05
C SER A 118 -22.74 -3.38 13.32
N VAL A 119 -22.45 -3.71 14.59
CA VAL A 119 -21.39 -4.67 14.96
C VAL A 119 -21.76 -6.10 14.56
N ALA A 120 -23.02 -6.49 14.70
CA ALA A 120 -23.49 -7.83 14.33
C ALA A 120 -23.43 -8.07 12.80
N ALA A 121 -23.74 -7.04 12.01
CA ALA A 121 -23.72 -7.14 10.54
C ALA A 121 -22.30 -7.32 9.99
N VAL A 122 -21.31 -6.63 10.56
CA VAL A 122 -19.90 -6.75 10.15
C VAL A 122 -19.31 -8.10 10.57
N ALA A 123 -19.67 -8.61 11.75
CA ALA A 123 -19.22 -9.94 12.19
C ALA A 123 -19.77 -11.07 11.29
N ALA A 124 -21.03 -10.94 10.84
CA ALA A 124 -21.66 -11.93 9.97
C ALA A 124 -21.04 -11.98 8.56
N THR A 125 -20.70 -10.83 7.98
CA THR A 125 -20.09 -10.79 6.64
C THR A 125 -18.67 -11.37 6.63
N VAL A 126 -17.88 -11.08 7.66
CA VAL A 126 -16.52 -11.63 7.80
C VAL A 126 -16.57 -13.16 7.99
N ALA A 127 -17.49 -13.68 8.80
CA ALA A 127 -17.64 -15.13 8.99
C ALA A 127 -18.10 -15.86 7.72
N LEU A 128 -18.96 -15.23 6.91
CA LEU A 128 -19.51 -15.84 5.70
C LEU A 128 -18.48 -15.91 4.55
N VAL A 129 -17.59 -14.91 4.45
CA VAL A 129 -16.48 -14.92 3.48
C VAL A 129 -15.44 -15.99 3.85
N THR A 130 -15.11 -16.13 5.13
CA THR A 130 -14.13 -17.14 5.58
C THR A 130 -14.64 -18.58 5.40
N THR A 131 -15.94 -18.83 5.64
CA THR A 131 -16.52 -20.18 5.49
C THR A 131 -16.70 -20.60 4.03
N LEU A 132 -16.98 -19.68 3.11
CA LEU A 132 -17.05 -19.99 1.67
C LEU A 132 -15.66 -20.13 1.02
N GLY A 133 -14.64 -19.42 1.53
CA GLY A 133 -13.26 -19.52 1.03
C GLY A 133 -12.57 -20.84 1.36
N VAL A 134 -12.87 -21.46 2.50
CA VAL A 134 -12.27 -22.75 2.91
C VAL A 134 -12.92 -23.95 2.21
N ARG A 135 -14.19 -23.84 1.78
CA ARG A 135 -14.91 -24.93 1.11
C ARG A 135 -14.60 -25.09 -0.38
N SER A 136 -14.09 -24.05 -1.06
CA SER A 136 -13.70 -24.15 -2.47
C SER A 136 -12.31 -24.76 -2.69
N PHE A 137 -11.50 -24.89 -1.64
CA PHE A 137 -10.15 -25.48 -1.68
C PHE A 137 -10.08 -26.96 -1.26
N THR A 138 -11.22 -27.58 -0.89
CA THR A 138 -11.29 -28.98 -0.43
C THR A 138 -11.95 -29.93 -1.45
N GLY A 139 -11.88 -29.61 -2.75
CA GLY A 139 -12.22 -30.54 -3.83
C GLY A 139 -11.01 -31.42 -4.20
N GLU A 140 -11.12 -32.72 -3.92
CA GLU A 140 -10.19 -33.82 -4.20
C GLU A 140 -9.32 -33.71 -5.47
N PRO A 141 -8.01 -34.02 -5.40
CA PRO A 141 -7.18 -34.30 -6.56
C PRO A 141 -7.18 -35.81 -6.85
N SER A 142 -7.96 -36.25 -7.84
CA SER A 142 -7.74 -37.54 -8.50
C SER A 142 -6.57 -37.40 -9.49
N GLY A 143 -5.37 -37.89 -9.15
CA GLY A 143 -4.30 -38.11 -10.13
C GLY A 143 -4.50 -39.43 -10.89
N PRO A 144 -3.60 -39.80 -11.82
CA PRO A 144 -2.97 -38.99 -12.87
C PRO A 144 -3.33 -39.59 -14.25
N ASN A 145 -3.62 -38.75 -15.26
CA ASN A 145 -3.58 -39.21 -16.65
C ASN A 145 -2.57 -38.39 -17.44
N VAL A 146 -1.44 -39.05 -17.70
CA VAL A 146 -0.42 -38.62 -18.66
C VAL A 146 -1.04 -38.70 -20.05
N GLN A 147 -1.45 -37.56 -20.60
CA GLN A 147 -1.52 -37.39 -22.04
C GLN A 147 -0.55 -36.30 -22.47
N ARG A 148 0.64 -36.77 -22.88
CA ARG A 148 1.48 -36.07 -23.85
C ARG A 148 0.63 -35.78 -25.08
N PHE A 149 0.34 -34.52 -25.35
CA PHE A 149 0.06 -34.04 -26.69
C PHE A 149 1.17 -33.08 -27.10
N THR A 150 1.98 -33.53 -28.03
CA THR A 150 2.84 -32.71 -28.87
C THR A 150 1.97 -31.73 -29.65
N GLY A 151 2.21 -30.43 -29.46
CA GLY A 151 1.47 -29.35 -30.11
C GLY A 151 2.29 -28.07 -30.11
N GLN A 152 3.03 -27.89 -31.20
CA GLN A 152 3.76 -26.70 -31.61
C GLN A 152 2.83 -25.47 -31.71
N GLY A 153 3.21 -24.33 -31.10
CA GLY A 153 2.62 -23.02 -31.43
C GLY A 153 2.41 -22.05 -30.25
N THR A 154 3.25 -21.00 -30.23
CA THR A 154 3.01 -19.62 -29.74
C THR A 154 2.75 -19.33 -28.24
N ASN A 155 3.64 -18.50 -27.66
CA ASN A 155 3.59 -17.61 -26.46
C ASN A 155 2.21 -17.45 -25.75
N PRO A 156 2.08 -17.27 -24.40
CA PRO A 156 2.81 -16.27 -23.61
C PRO A 156 3.08 -16.62 -22.11
N GLN A 157 3.64 -15.64 -21.37
CA GLN A 157 3.68 -15.51 -19.90
C GLN A 157 4.82 -16.21 -19.15
N ARG A 158 5.82 -15.38 -18.81
CA ARG A 158 6.90 -15.60 -17.87
C ARG A 158 6.33 -15.63 -16.44
N GLY A 159 5.85 -16.80 -16.03
CA GLY A 159 5.59 -17.12 -14.63
C GLY A 159 6.90 -17.11 -13.85
N VAL A 160 6.95 -16.33 -12.78
CA VAL A 160 7.99 -16.39 -11.77
C VAL A 160 7.89 -17.77 -11.12
N ILE A 161 8.81 -18.66 -11.47
CA ILE A 161 9.05 -19.88 -10.72
C ILE A 161 9.71 -19.43 -9.40
N VAL A 162 8.92 -19.37 -8.33
CA VAL A 162 9.46 -19.34 -6.96
C VAL A 162 9.98 -20.75 -6.71
N ASP A 163 11.25 -20.96 -6.99
CA ASP A 163 11.94 -22.21 -6.70
C ASP A 163 12.09 -22.35 -5.19
N GLY A 164 11.37 -23.31 -4.63
CA GLY A 164 11.43 -23.70 -3.23
C GLY A 164 12.68 -24.54 -3.00
N SER A 165 13.77 -23.90 -2.60
CA SER A 165 14.91 -24.57 -1.98
C SER A 165 15.19 -23.94 -0.62
N PHE A 166 14.56 -24.52 0.40
CA PHE A 166 14.67 -24.15 1.80
C PHE A 166 15.87 -24.88 2.43
N SER A 167 17.06 -24.29 2.34
CA SER A 167 18.22 -24.66 3.16
C SER A 167 19.29 -23.57 3.07
N GLY A 168 19.32 -22.63 4.03
CA GLY A 168 20.47 -21.72 4.16
C GLY A 168 20.28 -20.39 4.90
N ASN A 169 19.07 -19.86 5.10
CA ASN A 169 18.89 -18.44 5.47
C ASN A 169 18.23 -18.18 6.84
N GLY A 170 18.58 -18.94 7.88
CA GLY A 170 18.07 -18.67 9.23
C GLY A 170 18.62 -17.37 9.85
N SER A 171 19.91 -17.09 9.63
CA SER A 171 20.59 -15.92 10.21
C SER A 171 20.18 -14.58 9.56
N VAL A 172 19.96 -14.58 8.24
CA VAL A 172 19.58 -13.37 7.49
C VAL A 172 18.19 -12.86 7.92
N ARG A 173 17.24 -13.75 8.20
CA ARG A 173 15.91 -13.36 8.71
C ARG A 173 15.99 -12.79 10.12
N GLN A 174 16.89 -13.31 10.96
CA GLN A 174 17.02 -12.84 12.33
C GLN A 174 17.57 -11.41 12.41
N THR A 175 18.56 -11.08 11.58
CA THR A 175 19.13 -9.72 11.52
C THR A 175 18.11 -8.67 11.08
N GLU A 176 17.17 -9.05 10.21
CA GLU A 176 16.10 -8.16 9.77
C GLU A 176 15.06 -7.92 10.87
N ILE A 177 14.70 -8.98 11.61
CA ILE A 177 13.80 -8.88 12.77
C ILE A 177 14.41 -7.96 13.84
N ASP A 178 15.69 -8.15 14.17
CA ASP A 178 16.39 -7.36 15.17
C ASP A 178 16.45 -5.86 14.78
N TYR A 179 16.70 -5.58 13.50
CA TYR A 179 16.68 -4.23 12.94
C TYR A 179 15.32 -3.54 13.13
N TRP A 180 14.23 -4.22 12.79
CA TRP A 180 12.88 -3.67 12.93
C TRP A 180 12.49 -3.48 14.39
N GLN A 181 12.86 -4.41 15.27
CA GLN A 181 12.65 -4.27 16.72
C GLN A 181 13.34 -3.03 17.28
N GLN A 182 14.60 -2.78 16.91
CA GLN A 182 15.36 -1.61 17.34
C GLN A 182 14.69 -0.30 16.88
N ARG A 183 14.21 -0.25 15.63
CA ARG A 183 13.54 0.93 15.07
C ARG A 183 12.20 1.22 15.73
N VAL A 184 11.42 0.17 16.03
CA VAL A 184 10.17 0.31 16.79
C VAL A 184 10.46 0.82 18.19
N ALA A 185 11.46 0.29 18.89
CA ALA A 185 11.84 0.73 20.22
C ALA A 185 12.24 2.22 20.26
N GLN A 186 13.05 2.67 19.30
CA GLN A 186 13.44 4.08 19.17
C GLN A 186 12.24 5.01 18.96
N ARG A 187 11.24 4.58 18.18
CA ARG A 187 10.04 5.38 17.91
C ARG A 187 9.01 5.33 19.04
N LYS A 188 8.96 4.23 19.80
CA LYS A 188 7.98 4.00 20.89
C LYS A 188 8.07 5.05 22.01
N GLY A 189 9.22 5.70 22.19
CA GLY A 189 9.40 6.84 23.10
C GLY A 189 8.56 8.07 22.72
N ASN A 190 8.32 8.28 21.42
CA ASN A 190 7.56 9.42 20.89
C ASN A 190 6.08 9.10 20.67
N TRP A 191 5.65 7.87 20.98
CA TRP A 191 4.26 7.46 20.78
C TRP A 191 3.38 7.92 21.93
N ASN A 192 2.17 8.38 21.60
CA ASN A 192 1.16 8.61 22.61
C ASN A 192 0.72 7.28 23.27
N PRO A 193 0.20 7.30 24.52
CA PRO A 193 -0.15 6.08 25.25
C PRO A 193 -1.09 5.15 24.47
N ARG A 194 -2.12 5.72 23.83
CA ARG A 194 -3.12 4.96 23.06
C ARG A 194 -2.49 4.17 21.90
N MET A 195 -1.49 4.73 21.23
CA MET A 195 -0.78 4.06 20.13
C MET A 195 0.08 2.91 20.62
N ARG A 196 0.74 3.07 21.78
CA ARG A 196 1.48 1.98 22.43
C ARG A 196 0.56 0.83 22.79
N ASP A 197 -0.57 1.13 23.43
CA ASP A 197 -1.54 0.11 23.84
C ASP A 197 -2.21 -0.59 22.65
N ALA A 198 -2.43 0.13 21.54
CA ALA A 198 -2.94 -0.48 20.31
C ALA A 198 -1.90 -1.40 19.68
N PHE A 199 -0.65 -0.96 19.57
CA PHE A 199 0.43 -1.75 19.01
C PHE A 199 0.71 -3.00 19.83
N ASP A 200 0.77 -2.89 21.15
CA ASP A 200 1.07 -4.01 22.05
C ASP A 200 -0.05 -5.07 22.00
N ARG A 201 -1.32 -4.64 21.87
CA ARG A 201 -2.44 -5.57 21.62
C ARG A 201 -2.33 -6.27 20.27
N SER A 202 -2.02 -5.54 19.19
CA SER A 202 -1.84 -6.15 17.87
C SER A 202 -0.69 -7.16 17.86
N MET A 203 0.44 -6.85 18.52
CA MET A 203 1.56 -7.79 18.65
C MET A 203 1.18 -9.03 19.45
N GLY A 204 0.36 -8.88 20.50
CA GLY A 204 -0.18 -10.01 21.26
C GLY A 204 -0.96 -10.98 20.38
N VAL A 205 -1.91 -10.48 19.59
CA VAL A 205 -2.74 -11.31 18.69
C VAL A 205 -1.90 -12.02 17.63
N ILE A 206 -0.91 -11.34 17.06
CA ILE A 206 -0.01 -11.94 16.06
C ILE A 206 0.80 -13.08 16.69
N ASN A 207 1.37 -12.86 17.88
CA ASN A 207 2.17 -13.86 18.57
C ASN A 207 1.33 -15.09 18.96
N GLU A 208 0.10 -14.87 19.43
CA GLU A 208 -0.85 -15.94 19.74
C GLU A 208 -1.18 -16.75 18.49
N ALA A 209 -1.56 -16.11 17.38
CA ALA A 209 -1.87 -16.78 16.12
C ALA A 209 -0.68 -17.58 15.55
N VAL A 210 0.54 -17.03 15.65
CA VAL A 210 1.77 -17.73 15.22
C VAL A 210 2.04 -18.94 16.13
N SER A 211 1.92 -18.79 17.44
CA SER A 211 2.09 -19.87 18.40
C SER A 211 1.08 -21.00 18.17
N ASP A 212 -0.18 -20.65 17.94
CA ASP A 212 -1.24 -21.60 17.64
C ASP A 212 -0.96 -22.35 16.33
N SER A 213 -0.54 -21.64 15.29
CA SER A 213 -0.17 -22.25 14.00
C SER A 213 1.03 -23.21 14.15
N MET A 214 2.05 -22.84 14.94
CA MET A 214 3.19 -23.72 15.20
C MET A 214 2.80 -24.95 16.03
N SER A 215 1.88 -24.79 16.98
CA SER A 215 1.33 -25.90 17.77
C SER A 215 0.54 -26.86 16.88
N GLU A 216 -0.28 -26.35 15.97
CA GLU A 216 -1.06 -27.16 15.03
C GLU A 216 -0.16 -27.95 14.07
N LEU A 217 0.91 -27.35 13.55
CA LEU A 217 1.92 -28.02 12.73
C LEU A 217 2.67 -29.12 13.49
N ASN A 218 2.99 -28.91 14.76
CA ASN A 218 3.65 -29.94 15.57
C ASN A 218 2.72 -31.12 15.92
N ASN A 219 1.41 -30.85 16.04
CA ASN A 219 0.41 -31.87 16.34
C ASN A 219 -0.08 -32.63 15.09
N ASN A 220 0.09 -32.06 13.88
CA ASN A 220 -0.20 -32.67 12.58
C ASN A 220 1.02 -32.52 11.63
N PRO A 221 2.07 -33.35 11.79
CA PRO A 221 3.29 -33.28 10.98
C PRO A 221 3.09 -33.69 9.52
#